data_AF-A0A2J8MME4-F1
#
_entry.id   AF-A0A2J8MME4-F1
#
_cell.length_a   1.000
_cell.length_b   1.000
_cell.length_c   1.000
_cell.angle_alpha   90.00
_cell.angle_beta   90.00
_cell.angle_gamma   90.00
#
_symmetry.space_group_name_H-M   'P 1'
#
loop_
_entity.id
_entity.type
_entity.pdbx_description
1 polymer ?
#
loop_
_entity_poly.entity_id
_entity_poly.type
_entity_poly.pdbx_seq_one_letter_code
_entity_poly.pdbx_strand_id
1 'polypeptide(L)'
;ENCSSLGSPSEPPQTLDLVRALQDLENAASGDAAVHQRIASLPVEVQEVSLLDKITDKESGERLSKMVEDACMLLADYNGRLAAEIDDRKQLTRMLADFLRCQKEALAEKEHKLEVRNLFLL
;
A
#
# COMPACT_ATOMS: atom_id res chain seq x y z
N GLU A 1 4.75 -10.00 29.98
CA GLU A 1 4.21 -11.19 29.30
C GLU A 1 3.35 -10.76 28.13
N ASN A 2 3.40 -11.58 27.09
CA ASN A 2 2.80 -11.49 25.77
C ASN A 2 1.28 -11.22 25.81
N CYS A 3 0.80 -10.17 25.12
CA CYS A 3 -0.60 -10.06 24.71
C CYS A 3 -0.67 -9.83 23.20
N SER A 4 -0.29 -10.88 22.48
CA SER A 4 -0.80 -11.18 21.16
C SER A 4 -2.28 -11.54 21.29
N SER A 5 -3.14 -10.54 21.36
CA SER A 5 -4.57 -10.73 21.17
C SER A 5 -4.89 -10.18 19.80
N LEU A 6 -5.02 -11.08 18.82
CA LEU A 6 -5.75 -10.79 17.59
C LEU A 6 -7.13 -10.28 18.02
N GLY A 7 -7.32 -8.96 17.96
CA GLY A 7 -8.51 -8.29 18.42
C GLY A 7 -9.75 -8.92 17.80
N SER A 8 -10.76 -9.13 18.63
CA SER A 8 -12.08 -9.55 18.12
C SER A 8 -12.54 -8.54 17.06
N PRO A 9 -13.29 -8.95 16.01
CA PRO A 9 -13.75 -8.04 14.95
C PRO A 9 -14.68 -6.91 15.45
N SER A 10 -14.96 -6.85 16.75
CA SER A 10 -15.76 -5.83 17.42
C SER A 10 -14.93 -4.80 18.20
N GLU A 11 -13.63 -5.04 18.44
CA GLU A 11 -12.78 -4.09 19.15
C GLU A 11 -12.13 -3.10 18.17
N PRO A 12 -12.16 -1.79 18.45
CA PRO A 12 -11.54 -0.81 17.56
C PRO A 12 -10.04 -1.07 17.42
N PRO A 13 -9.46 -0.81 16.24
CA PRO A 13 -8.02 -0.91 16.05
C PRO A 13 -7.30 0.02 17.04
N GLN A 14 -6.22 -0.47 17.65
CA GLN A 14 -5.45 0.36 18.57
C GLN A 14 -4.76 1.50 17.80
N THR A 15 -4.63 2.67 18.43
CA THR A 15 -3.94 3.83 17.83
C THR A 15 -2.54 3.47 17.33
N LEU A 16 -1.81 2.61 18.06
CA LEU A 16 -0.47 2.18 17.68
C LEU A 16 -0.47 1.33 16.41
N ASP A 17 -1.45 0.45 16.24
CA ASP A 17 -1.57 -0.39 15.04
C ASP A 17 -1.88 0.47 13.81
N LEU A 18 -2.74 1.49 13.98
CA LEU A 18 -3.05 2.45 12.93
C LEU A 18 -1.82 3.29 12.53
N VAL A 19 -1.04 3.76 13.50
CA VAL A 19 0.20 4.51 13.24
C VAL A 19 1.21 3.65 12.50
N ARG A 20 1.39 2.39 12.90
CA ARG A 20 2.28 1.44 12.20
C ARG A 20 1.84 1.24 10.76
N ALA A 21 0.56 0.94 10.54
CA ALA A 21 0.03 0.74 9.19
C ALA A 21 0.17 2.01 8.30
N LEU A 22 0.09 3.21 8.88
CA LEU A 22 0.37 4.46 8.16
C LEU A 22 1.86 4.61 7.81
N GLN A 23 2.76 4.28 8.74
CA GLN A 23 4.22 4.34 8.51
C GLN A 23 4.68 3.31 7.48
N ASP A 24 4.14 2.10 7.52
CA ASP A 24 4.46 1.05 6.55
C ASP A 24 4.10 1.49 5.12
N LEU A 25 3.03 2.29 4.96
CA LEU A 25 2.61 2.83 3.68
C LEU A 25 3.53 3.93 3.12
N GLU A 26 4.37 4.57 3.94
CA GLU A 26 5.34 5.56 3.45
C GLU A 26 6.44 4.93 2.58
N ASN A 27 6.71 3.63 2.76
CA ASN A 27 7.70 2.87 2.00
C ASN A 27 7.07 1.99 0.91
N ALA A 28 5.84 2.30 0.50
CA ALA A 28 5.10 1.48 -0.43
C ALA A 28 5.65 1.52 -1.87
N ALA A 29 5.27 0.53 -2.68
CA ALA A 29 5.76 0.34 -4.04
C ALA A 29 5.52 1.56 -4.94
N SER A 30 4.37 2.22 -4.78
CA SER A 30 4.01 3.44 -5.53
C SER A 30 4.93 4.64 -5.24
N GLY A 31 5.61 4.66 -4.09
CA GLY A 31 6.60 5.69 -3.72
C GLY A 31 8.01 5.41 -4.24
N ASP A 32 8.26 4.23 -4.83
CA ASP A 32 9.57 3.80 -5.31
C ASP A 32 9.94 4.49 -6.64
N ALA A 33 10.45 5.71 -6.52
CA ALA A 33 10.86 6.53 -7.67
C ALA A 33 11.93 5.83 -8.55
N ALA A 34 12.80 5.02 -7.95
CA ALA A 34 13.84 4.32 -8.68
C ALA A 34 13.26 3.24 -9.60
N VAL A 35 12.31 2.44 -9.10
CA VAL A 35 11.61 1.45 -9.92
C VAL A 35 10.76 2.13 -11.01
N HIS A 36 10.05 3.22 -10.68
CA HIS A 36 9.31 4.00 -11.68
C HIS A 36 10.22 4.50 -12.81
N GLN A 37 11.39 5.04 -12.47
CA GLN A 37 12.35 5.51 -13.48
C GLN A 37 12.86 4.36 -14.34
N ARG A 38 13.14 3.18 -13.76
CA ARG A 38 13.58 2.00 -14.50
C ARG A 38 12.51 1.51 -15.48
N ILE A 39 11.25 1.46 -15.05
CA ILE A 39 10.11 1.08 -15.92
C ILE A 39 9.94 2.11 -17.05
N ALA A 40 9.97 3.41 -16.73
CA ALA A 40 9.83 4.48 -17.72
C ALA A 40 10.99 4.52 -18.73
N SER A 41 12.16 3.99 -18.35
CA SER A 41 13.34 3.91 -19.21
C SER A 41 13.40 2.62 -20.04
N LEU A 42 12.38 1.75 -19.96
CA LEU A 42 12.36 0.54 -20.77
C LEU A 42 12.32 0.91 -22.26
N PRO A 43 13.17 0.28 -23.09
CA PRO A 43 13.20 0.56 -24.52
C PRO A 43 11.84 0.28 -25.19
N VAL A 44 11.56 0.95 -26.31
CA VAL A 44 10.32 0.73 -27.06
C VAL A 44 10.32 -0.65 -27.71
N GLU A 45 11.50 -1.17 -28.04
CA GLU A 45 11.71 -2.48 -28.65
C GLU A 45 11.23 -3.64 -27.76
N VAL A 46 11.23 -3.48 -26.42
CA VAL A 46 10.70 -4.52 -25.51
C VAL A 46 9.19 -4.46 -25.34
N GLN A 47 8.53 -3.46 -25.93
CA GLN A 47 7.08 -3.23 -25.83
C GLN A 47 6.37 -3.38 -27.18
N GLU A 48 7.04 -3.05 -28.28
CA GLU A 48 6.45 -2.98 -29.62
C GLU A 48 6.84 -4.16 -30.52
N VAL A 49 5.91 -5.10 -30.70
CA VAL A 49 6.09 -6.29 -31.55
C VAL A 49 6.38 -5.92 -33.01
N SER A 50 5.86 -4.78 -33.48
CA SER A 50 6.10 -4.28 -34.85
C SER A 50 7.58 -3.98 -35.15
N LEU A 51 8.42 -3.82 -34.11
CA LEU A 51 9.85 -3.56 -34.26
C LEU A 51 10.68 -4.83 -34.47
N LEU A 52 10.10 -6.01 -34.30
CA LEU A 52 10.81 -7.28 -34.49
C LEU A 52 11.31 -7.48 -35.93
N ASP A 53 10.61 -6.91 -36.92
CA ASP A 53 11.02 -6.95 -38.34
C ASP A 53 12.39 -6.28 -38.59
N LYS A 54 12.85 -5.44 -37.66
CA LYS A 54 14.16 -4.76 -37.73
C LYS A 54 15.31 -5.63 -37.22
N ILE A 55 15.02 -6.78 -36.62
CA ILE A 55 16.02 -7.73 -36.11
C ILE A 55 16.48 -8.62 -37.26
N THR A 56 17.69 -8.35 -37.77
CA THR A 56 18.23 -9.03 -38.96
C THR A 56 19.26 -10.11 -38.63
N ASP A 57 19.69 -10.21 -37.38
CA ASP A 57 20.75 -11.10 -36.96
C ASP A 57 20.45 -11.73 -35.59
N LYS A 58 21.09 -12.87 -35.34
CA LYS A 58 20.87 -13.66 -34.13
C LYS A 58 21.35 -12.91 -32.87
N GLU A 59 22.42 -12.13 -32.94
CA GLU A 59 22.99 -11.43 -31.79
C GLU A 59 22.08 -10.28 -31.32
N SER A 60 21.51 -9.51 -32.24
CA SER A 60 20.51 -8.49 -31.90
C SER A 60 19.23 -9.12 -31.34
N GLY A 61 18.80 -10.26 -31.88
CA GLY A 61 17.68 -11.04 -31.33
C GLY A 61 17.92 -11.55 -29.90
N GLU A 62 19.09 -12.11 -29.62
CA GLU A 62 19.46 -12.58 -28.28
C GLU A 62 19.54 -11.43 -27.26
N ARG A 63 20.10 -10.27 -27.66
CA ARG A 63 20.11 -9.07 -26.83
C ARG A 63 18.70 -8.58 -26.52
N LEU A 64 17.81 -8.56 -27.50
CA LEU A 64 16.41 -8.18 -27.30
C LEU A 64 15.69 -9.16 -26.38
N SER A 65 15.87 -10.47 -26.57
CA SER A 65 15.29 -11.50 -25.69
C SER A 65 15.64 -11.26 -24.24
N LYS A 66 16.94 -11.03 -23.96
CA LYS A 66 17.40 -10.73 -22.60
C LYS A 66 16.77 -9.46 -22.03
N MET A 67 16.69 -8.39 -22.82
CA MET A 67 16.04 -7.14 -22.37
C MET A 67 14.54 -7.34 -22.07
N VAL A 68 13.84 -8.15 -22.89
CA VAL A 68 12.43 -8.50 -22.65
C VAL A 68 12.29 -9.32 -21.37
N GLU A 69 13.16 -10.30 -21.14
CA GLU A 69 13.15 -11.12 -19.92
C GLU A 69 13.37 -10.26 -18.66
N ASP A 70 14.39 -9.39 -18.69
CA ASP A 70 14.70 -8.47 -17.59
C ASP A 70 13.52 -7.49 -17.33
N ALA A 71 12.90 -6.97 -18.40
CA ALA A 71 11.74 -6.10 -18.30
C ALA A 71 10.51 -6.82 -17.72
N CYS A 72 10.25 -8.06 -18.16
CA CYS A 72 9.17 -8.89 -17.63
C CYS A 72 9.34 -9.17 -16.14
N MET A 73 10.56 -9.50 -15.70
CA MET A 73 10.86 -9.70 -14.29
C MET A 73 10.64 -8.43 -13.46
N LEU A 74 11.11 -7.28 -13.94
CA LEU A 74 10.91 -5.99 -13.28
C LEU A 74 9.42 -5.65 -13.12
N LEU A 75 8.65 -5.80 -14.20
CA LEU A 75 7.21 -5.50 -14.19
C LEU A 75 6.43 -6.48 -13.30
N ALA A 76 6.79 -7.76 -13.30
CA ALA A 76 6.15 -8.76 -12.44
C ALA A 76 6.39 -8.46 -10.95
N ASP A 77 7.64 -8.15 -10.56
CA ASP A 77 7.97 -7.77 -9.18
C ASP A 77 7.23 -6.51 -8.75
N TYR A 78 7.28 -5.45 -9.57
CA TYR A 78 6.60 -4.20 -9.29
C TYR A 78 5.08 -4.38 -9.17
N ASN A 79 4.45 -5.09 -10.11
CA ASN A 79 3.00 -5.34 -10.07
C ASN A 79 2.59 -6.19 -8.86
N GLY A 80 3.43 -7.15 -8.45
CA GLY A 80 3.20 -7.94 -7.23
C GLY A 80 3.24 -7.05 -5.98
N ARG A 81 4.26 -6.21 -5.85
CA ARG A 81 4.38 -5.23 -4.76
C ARG A 81 3.24 -4.23 -4.74
N LEU A 82 2.82 -3.72 -5.91
CA LEU A 82 1.72 -2.78 -6.04
C LEU A 82 0.36 -3.41 -5.67
N ALA A 83 0.14 -4.68 -6.03
CA ALA A 83 -1.07 -5.40 -5.64
C ALA A 83 -1.16 -5.57 -4.11
N ALA A 84 -0.06 -5.94 -3.46
CA ALA A 84 0.03 -6.04 -2.00
C ALA A 84 -0.28 -4.67 -1.34
N GLU A 85 0.35 -3.59 -1.84
CA GLU A 85 0.08 -2.24 -1.36
C GLU A 85 -1.39 -1.85 -1.49
N ILE A 86 -2.05 -2.17 -2.60
CA ILE A 86 -3.47 -1.88 -2.81
C ILE A 86 -4.33 -2.57 -1.74
N ASP A 87 -4.02 -3.81 -1.38
CA ASP A 87 -4.74 -4.54 -0.36
C ASP A 87 -4.46 -3.98 1.05
N ASP A 88 -3.23 -3.58 1.33
CA ASP A 88 -2.86 -2.88 2.57
C ASP A 88 -3.62 -1.55 2.70
N ARG A 89 -3.73 -0.76 1.62
CA ARG A 89 -4.52 0.49 1.59
C ARG A 89 -6.00 0.24 1.85
N LYS A 90 -6.59 -0.84 1.31
CA LYS A 90 -7.98 -1.21 1.59
C LYS A 90 -8.17 -1.60 3.06
N GLN A 91 -7.23 -2.32 3.64
CA GLN A 91 -7.26 -2.66 5.07
C GLN A 91 -7.14 -1.42 5.93
N LEU A 92 -6.17 -0.54 5.66
CA LEU A 92 -5.99 0.70 6.37
C LEU A 92 -7.22 1.60 6.31
N THR A 93 -7.89 1.67 5.15
CA THR A 93 -9.15 2.42 5.00
C THR A 93 -10.24 1.90 5.94
N ARG A 94 -10.36 0.58 6.09
CA ARG A 94 -11.30 -0.03 7.04
C ARG A 94 -10.91 0.29 8.48
N MET A 95 -9.62 0.15 8.83
CA MET A 95 -9.12 0.51 10.16
C MET A 95 -9.40 1.98 10.52
N LEU A 96 -9.20 2.90 9.58
CA LEU A 96 -9.50 4.33 9.77
C LEU A 96 -11.00 4.55 10.02
N ALA A 97 -11.87 3.90 9.25
CA ALA A 97 -13.31 4.03 9.43
C ALA A 97 -13.76 3.56 10.82
N ASP A 98 -13.27 2.40 11.26
CA ASP A 98 -13.57 1.83 12.58
C ASP A 98 -13.02 2.69 13.71
N PHE A 99 -11.77 3.16 13.57
CA PHE A 99 -11.15 4.06 14.55
C PHE A 99 -11.93 5.36 14.71
N LEU A 100 -12.31 6.00 13.59
CA LEU A 100 -13.07 7.25 13.60
C LEU A 100 -14.45 7.08 14.23
N ARG A 101 -15.13 5.95 13.97
CA ARG A 101 -16.42 5.64 14.59
C ARG A 101 -16.27 5.57 16.11
N CYS A 102 -15.32 4.79 16.62
CA CYS A 102 -15.12 4.64 18.05
C CYS A 102 -14.65 5.93 18.73
N GLN A 103 -13.84 6.75 18.05
CA GLN A 103 -13.46 8.06 18.58
C GLN A 103 -14.65 9.01 18.74
N LYS A 104 -15.61 8.98 17.81
CA LYS A 104 -16.86 9.77 17.92
C LYS A 104 -17.73 9.30 19.09
N GLU A 105 -17.88 7.99 19.26
CA GLU A 105 -18.62 7.39 20.38
C GLU A 105 -17.97 7.78 21.73
N ALA A 106 -16.65 7.64 21.84
CA ALA A 106 -15.90 8.02 23.02
C ALA A 106 -16.00 9.53 23.32
N LEU A 107 -15.93 10.38 22.29
CA LEU A 107 -16.10 11.82 22.44
C LEU A 107 -17.47 12.16 23.03
N ALA A 108 -18.55 11.64 22.45
CA ALA A 108 -19.91 11.87 22.93
C ALA A 108 -20.10 11.41 24.39
N GLU A 109 -19.52 10.27 24.77
CA GLU A 109 -19.56 9.79 26.15
C GLU A 109 -18.82 10.75 27.11
N LYS A 110 -17.66 11.27 26.69
CA LYS A 110 -16.85 12.20 27.48
C LYS A 110 -17.54 13.56 27.63
N GLU A 111 -18.17 14.06 26.57
CA GLU A 111 -18.99 15.27 26.59
C GLU A 111 -20.15 15.13 27.56
N HIS A 112 -20.92 14.03 27.46
CA HIS A 112 -22.03 13.77 28.38
C HIS A 112 -21.57 13.68 29.84
N LYS A 113 -20.46 12.97 30.12
CA LYS A 113 -19.87 12.90 31.47
C LYS A 113 -19.45 14.27 32.00
N LEU A 114 -18.93 15.14 31.12
CA LEU A 114 -18.53 16.50 31.48
C LEU A 114 -19.75 17.35 31.84
N GLU A 115 -20.81 17.29 31.04
CA GLU A 115 -22.08 18.00 31.29
C GLU A 115 -22.69 17.59 32.63
N VAL A 116 -22.81 16.29 32.88
CA VAL A 116 -23.34 15.75 34.13
C VAL A 116 -22.52 16.25 35.32
N ARG A 117 -21.18 16.21 35.23
CA ARG A 117 -20.30 16.71 36.29
C ARG A 117 -20.51 18.21 36.55
N ASN A 118 -20.67 19.02 35.50
CA ASN A 118 -20.90 20.44 35.64
C ASN A 118 -22.25 20.74 36.31
N LEU A 119 -23.29 19.94 36.01
CA LEU A 119 -24.59 20.06 36.68
C LEU A 119 -24.50 19.74 38.17
N PHE A 120 -23.71 18.74 38.57
CA PHE A 120 -23.50 18.41 39.99
C PHE A 120 -22.69 19.46 40.77
N LEU A 121 -22.00 20.37 40.09
CA LEU A 121 -21.22 21.45 40.70
C LEU A 121 -22.00 22.76 40.84
N LEU A 122 -23.21 22.84 40.26
CA LEU A 122 -24.16 23.96 40.35
C LEU A 122 -25.19 23.69 41.44
#